data_AF-A0AAW3NJB1-F1
#
_entry.id   AF-A0AAW3NJB1-F1
#
_cell.length_a   1.000
_cell.length_b   1.000
_cell.length_c   1.000
_cell.angle_alpha   90.00
_cell.angle_beta   90.00
_cell.angle_gamma   90.00
#
_symmetry.space_group_name_H-M   'P 1'
#
loop_
_entity.id
_entity.type
_entity.pdbx_description
1 polymer ?
#
loop_
_entity_poly.entity_id
_entity_poly.type
_entity_poly.pdbx_seq_one_letter_code
_entity_poly.pdbx_strand_id
1 'polypeptide(L)'
;MRELALAIVPLFFGVFLFAALLETYKDDMSSRKDLVLDFYRPMREAQTDCRATEQQLMVAYGSQSGTYKLMLDEFDHMVSADPATLTRDYDVLPRSILESNNKITAHVSDLKAKLDTCLPALYRKYEEVALATGTYDRFIDIAKQRDADLRAPYAKRTALLDEAATKFKPESMMDTLRQSLTLDTDTPNGRAAMKVRLHGVGEPAVDLYMQLAQSEQAILKVEQDTDVQLIGLFAKQVNRRYKRGLLSVLWPWS
;
A
#
# COMPACT_ATOMS: atom_id res chain seq x y z
N MET A 1 76.37 3.83 -6.42
CA MET A 1 75.44 3.02 -5.58
C MET A 1 74.51 3.87 -4.74
N ARG A 2 75.02 4.88 -4.00
CA ARG A 2 74.19 5.77 -3.16
C ARG A 2 73.15 6.60 -3.95
N GLU A 3 73.52 7.09 -5.14
CA GLU A 3 72.58 7.85 -6.00
C GLU A 3 71.52 6.96 -6.68
N LEU A 4 71.88 5.72 -7.01
CA LEU A 4 70.94 4.75 -7.59
C LEU A 4 69.89 4.33 -6.54
N ALA A 5 70.31 4.13 -5.29
CA ALA A 5 69.41 3.86 -4.17
C ALA A 5 68.49 5.07 -3.86
N LEU A 6 69.02 6.30 -3.94
CA LEU A 6 68.23 7.53 -3.76
C LEU A 6 67.18 7.76 -4.86
N ALA A 7 67.42 7.27 -6.09
CA ALA A 7 66.46 7.37 -7.19
C ALA A 7 65.42 6.24 -7.19
N ILE A 8 65.78 5.04 -6.73
CA ILE A 8 64.89 3.87 -6.72
C ILE A 8 63.86 3.94 -5.58
N VAL A 9 64.25 4.42 -4.39
CA VAL A 9 63.37 4.47 -3.22
C VAL A 9 62.09 5.31 -3.46
N PRO A 10 62.16 6.55 -3.99
CA PRO A 10 60.96 7.34 -4.29
C PRO A 10 60.07 6.70 -5.37
N LEU A 11 60.67 6.02 -6.35
CA LEU A 11 59.96 5.30 -7.40
C LEU A 11 59.20 4.09 -6.85
N PHE A 12 59.83 3.34 -5.95
CA PHE A 12 59.21 2.19 -5.29
C PHE A 12 58.04 2.62 -4.40
N PHE A 13 58.25 3.65 -3.57
CA PHE A 13 57.18 4.22 -2.74
C PHE A 13 56.07 4.85 -3.58
N GLY A 14 56.40 5.54 -4.67
CA GLY A 14 55.42 6.12 -5.58
C GLY A 14 54.50 5.06 -6.19
N VAL A 15 55.06 3.95 -6.69
CA VAL A 15 54.27 2.85 -7.27
C VAL A 15 53.40 2.15 -6.22
N PHE A 16 53.93 1.90 -5.02
CA PHE A 16 53.15 1.30 -3.92
C PHE A 16 52.01 2.20 -3.44
N LEU A 17 52.25 3.51 -3.34
CA LEU A 17 51.25 4.48 -2.94
C LEU A 17 50.16 4.60 -4.02
N PHE A 18 50.55 4.58 -5.29
CA PHE A 18 49.60 4.59 -6.41
C PHE A 18 48.78 3.29 -6.49
N ALA A 19 49.39 2.13 -6.24
CA ALA A 19 48.71 0.85 -6.19
C ALA A 19 47.72 0.78 -5.02
N ALA A 20 48.13 1.21 -3.82
CA ALA A 20 47.26 1.28 -2.64
C ALA A 20 46.08 2.24 -2.85
N LEU A 21 46.31 3.38 -3.51
CA LEU A 21 45.23 4.31 -3.91
C LEU A 21 44.29 3.71 -4.95
N LEU A 22 44.80 3.00 -5.95
CA LEU A 22 43.97 2.34 -6.97
C LEU A 22 43.12 1.21 -6.38
N GLU A 23 43.70 0.43 -5.47
CA GLU A 23 43.02 -0.69 -4.83
C GLU A 23 41.92 -0.20 -3.88
N THR A 24 42.22 0.79 -3.04
CA THR A 24 41.19 1.44 -2.20
C THR A 24 40.11 2.15 -3.03
N TYR A 25 40.46 2.79 -4.15
CA TYR A 25 39.48 3.38 -5.06
C TYR A 25 38.54 2.32 -5.67
N LYS A 26 39.10 1.20 -6.10
CA LYS A 26 38.34 0.10 -6.71
C LYS A 26 37.39 -0.55 -5.70
N ASP A 27 37.84 -0.78 -4.47
CA ASP A 27 37.01 -1.33 -3.39
C ASP A 27 35.88 -0.37 -2.97
N ASP A 28 36.15 0.94 -2.90
CA ASP A 28 35.14 1.95 -2.54
C ASP A 28 34.11 2.13 -3.68
N MET A 29 34.53 2.07 -4.95
CA MET A 29 33.61 2.04 -6.10
C MET A 29 32.75 0.77 -6.16
N SER A 30 33.34 -0.40 -5.89
CA SER A 30 32.61 -1.68 -5.85
C SER A 30 31.55 -1.66 -4.76
N SER A 31 31.94 -1.38 -3.52
CA SER A 31 31.02 -1.36 -2.37
C SER A 31 29.85 -0.38 -2.51
N ARG A 32 30.03 0.72 -3.24
CA ARG A 32 28.94 1.67 -3.56
C ARG A 32 27.99 1.18 -4.62
N LYS A 33 28.51 0.48 -5.64
CA LYS A 33 27.69 -0.16 -6.67
C LYS A 33 26.86 -1.28 -6.03
N ASP A 34 27.47 -2.06 -5.15
CA ASP A 34 26.83 -3.12 -4.38
C ASP A 34 25.75 -2.56 -3.46
N LEU A 35 26.00 -1.44 -2.77
CA LEU A 35 24.96 -0.77 -1.95
C LEU A 35 23.71 -0.38 -2.76
N VAL A 36 23.89 0.15 -3.98
CA VAL A 36 22.76 0.59 -4.81
C VAL A 36 22.04 -0.60 -5.44
N LEU A 37 22.78 -1.59 -5.95
CA LEU A 37 22.21 -2.75 -6.63
C LEU A 37 21.58 -3.75 -5.67
N ASP A 38 22.21 -3.99 -4.52
CA ASP A 38 21.79 -5.07 -3.61
C ASP A 38 20.76 -4.60 -2.59
N PHE A 39 20.75 -3.30 -2.24
CA PHE A 39 19.85 -2.77 -1.21
C PHE A 39 18.88 -1.73 -1.76
N TYR A 40 19.39 -0.66 -2.37
CA TYR A 40 18.54 0.48 -2.71
C TYR A 40 17.54 0.19 -3.83
N ARG A 41 17.98 -0.49 -4.90
CA ARG A 41 17.10 -0.83 -6.02
C ARG A 41 16.01 -1.84 -5.63
N PRO A 42 16.32 -2.97 -4.97
CA PRO A 42 15.28 -3.90 -4.51
C PRO A 42 14.30 -3.26 -3.52
N MET A 43 14.76 -2.34 -2.66
CA MET A 43 13.90 -1.56 -1.79
C MET A 43 12.92 -0.68 -2.59
N ARG A 44 13.41 0.03 -3.61
CA ARG A 44 12.58 0.91 -4.46
C ARG A 44 11.56 0.15 -5.30
N GLU A 45 11.94 -1.01 -5.81
CA GLU A 45 11.03 -1.91 -6.54
C GLU A 45 9.91 -2.39 -5.61
N ALA A 46 10.25 -2.93 -4.43
CA ALA A 46 9.27 -3.35 -3.44
C ALA A 46 8.36 -2.20 -2.97
N GLN A 47 8.92 -0.98 -2.82
CA GLN A 47 8.17 0.22 -2.45
C GLN A 47 7.11 0.54 -3.51
N THR A 48 7.51 0.54 -4.78
CA THR A 48 6.60 0.83 -5.89
C THR A 48 5.45 -0.18 -5.96
N ASP A 49 5.77 -1.47 -5.85
CA ASP A 49 4.78 -2.54 -5.92
C ASP A 49 3.80 -2.50 -4.74
N CYS A 50 4.31 -2.28 -3.52
CA CYS A 50 3.46 -2.16 -2.34
C CYS A 50 2.51 -0.96 -2.42
N ARG A 51 3.01 0.24 -2.76
CA ARG A 51 2.16 1.43 -2.84
C ARG A 51 1.15 1.35 -3.97
N ALA A 52 1.51 0.73 -5.09
CA ALA A 52 0.55 0.43 -6.15
C ALA A 52 -0.57 -0.50 -5.63
N THR A 53 -0.23 -1.51 -4.83
CA THR A 53 -1.21 -2.44 -4.25
C THR A 53 -2.12 -1.73 -3.22
N GLU A 54 -1.58 -0.87 -2.36
CA GLU A 54 -2.38 -0.07 -1.40
C GLU A 54 -3.35 0.87 -2.13
N GLN A 55 -2.89 1.53 -3.18
CA GLN A 55 -3.72 2.39 -4.00
C GLN A 55 -4.84 1.60 -4.70
N GLN A 56 -4.53 0.41 -5.23
CA GLN A 56 -5.54 -0.48 -5.81
C GLN A 56 -6.57 -0.91 -4.77
N LEU A 57 -6.16 -1.19 -3.52
CA LEU A 57 -7.09 -1.56 -2.45
C LEU A 57 -8.05 -0.41 -2.11
N MET A 58 -7.53 0.81 -1.98
CA MET A 58 -8.35 2.01 -1.78
C MET A 58 -9.40 2.15 -2.89
N VAL A 59 -8.99 2.02 -4.15
CA VAL A 59 -9.91 2.11 -5.30
C VAL A 59 -10.92 0.96 -5.29
N ALA A 60 -10.49 -0.26 -5.00
CA ALA A 60 -11.36 -1.44 -5.00
C ALA A 60 -12.47 -1.33 -3.95
N TYR A 61 -12.20 -0.77 -2.77
CA TYR A 61 -13.26 -0.45 -1.80
C TYR A 61 -14.24 0.61 -2.31
N GLY A 62 -13.75 1.63 -3.00
CA GLY A 62 -14.61 2.62 -3.65
C GLY A 62 -15.51 1.98 -4.72
N SER A 63 -14.95 1.08 -5.53
CA SER A 63 -15.71 0.30 -6.51
C SER A 63 -16.75 -0.61 -5.84
N GLN A 64 -16.41 -1.22 -4.70
CA GLN A 64 -17.33 -2.07 -3.94
C GLN A 64 -18.52 -1.27 -3.41
N SER A 65 -18.29 -0.09 -2.84
CA SER A 65 -19.34 0.85 -2.46
C SER A 65 -20.24 1.21 -3.66
N GLY A 66 -19.61 1.51 -4.82
CA GLY A 66 -20.32 1.77 -6.07
C GLY A 66 -21.19 0.60 -6.54
N THR A 67 -20.71 -0.64 -6.47
CA THR A 67 -21.51 -1.81 -6.87
C THR A 67 -22.67 -2.07 -5.92
N TYR A 68 -22.51 -1.88 -4.61
CA TYR A 68 -23.65 -1.98 -3.68
C TYR A 68 -24.68 -0.88 -3.94
N LYS A 69 -24.25 0.33 -4.30
CA LYS A 69 -25.18 1.41 -4.69
C LYS A 69 -25.96 1.04 -5.96
N LEU A 70 -25.27 0.50 -6.97
CA LEU A 70 -25.91 0.01 -8.20
C LEU A 70 -26.91 -1.10 -7.91
N MET A 71 -26.61 -2.03 -7.00
CA MET A 71 -27.56 -3.07 -6.59
C MET A 71 -28.84 -2.48 -5.97
N LEU A 72 -28.71 -1.43 -5.15
CA LEU A 72 -29.87 -0.76 -4.55
C LEU A 72 -30.68 0.03 -5.57
N ASP A 73 -30.02 0.74 -6.48
CA ASP A 73 -30.69 1.48 -7.54
C ASP A 73 -31.42 0.54 -8.51
N GLU A 74 -30.81 -0.61 -8.80
CA GLU A 74 -31.41 -1.67 -9.59
C GLU A 74 -32.64 -2.27 -8.89
N PHE A 75 -32.55 -2.47 -7.57
CA PHE A 75 -33.70 -2.89 -6.78
C PHE A 75 -34.84 -1.87 -6.83
N ASP A 76 -34.52 -0.59 -6.67
CA ASP A 76 -35.47 0.51 -6.79
C ASP A 76 -36.15 0.53 -8.15
N HIS A 77 -35.40 0.30 -9.22
CA HIS A 77 -35.94 0.19 -10.56
C HIS A 77 -36.91 -0.99 -10.68
N MET A 78 -36.52 -2.20 -10.25
CA MET A 78 -37.40 -3.38 -10.30
C MET A 78 -38.71 -3.21 -9.51
N VAL A 79 -38.69 -2.45 -8.41
CA VAL A 79 -39.87 -2.22 -7.57
C VAL A 79 -40.76 -1.07 -8.07
N SER A 80 -40.20 -0.13 -8.82
CA SER A 80 -40.92 1.04 -9.35
C SER A 80 -41.34 0.90 -10.81
N ALA A 81 -40.78 -0.06 -11.55
CA ALA A 81 -41.00 -0.23 -12.98
C ALA A 81 -42.40 -0.72 -13.36
N ASP A 82 -42.86 -0.25 -14.53
CA ASP A 82 -43.91 -0.91 -15.29
C ASP A 82 -43.40 -2.32 -15.67
N PRO A 83 -44.14 -3.40 -15.38
CA PRO A 83 -43.75 -4.77 -15.76
C PRO A 83 -43.36 -4.93 -17.24
N ALA A 84 -43.83 -4.04 -18.12
CA ALA A 84 -43.45 -4.02 -19.54
C ALA A 84 -41.96 -3.70 -19.80
N THR A 85 -41.24 -3.06 -18.88
CA THR A 85 -39.80 -2.76 -19.04
C THR A 85 -38.88 -3.87 -18.53
N LEU A 86 -39.40 -4.79 -17.71
CA LEU A 86 -38.70 -5.97 -17.19
C LEU A 86 -38.84 -7.14 -18.16
N THR A 87 -38.28 -6.96 -19.37
CA THR A 87 -38.27 -8.00 -20.41
C THR A 87 -37.43 -9.21 -20.00
N ARG A 88 -37.53 -10.32 -20.73
CA ARG A 88 -36.72 -11.53 -20.45
C ARG A 88 -35.21 -11.23 -20.47
N ASP A 89 -34.75 -10.35 -21.35
CA ASP A 89 -33.34 -10.00 -21.50
C ASP A 89 -32.83 -9.04 -20.41
N TYR A 90 -33.75 -8.51 -19.58
CA TYR A 90 -33.43 -7.65 -18.46
C TYR A 90 -32.62 -8.38 -17.37
N ASP A 91 -32.77 -9.70 -17.26
CA ASP A 91 -32.09 -10.50 -16.23
C ASP A 91 -30.56 -10.46 -16.33
N VAL A 92 -30.02 -10.10 -17.49
CA VAL A 92 -28.60 -9.89 -17.74
C VAL A 92 -28.04 -8.77 -16.86
N LEU A 93 -28.81 -7.70 -16.62
CA LEU A 93 -28.34 -6.54 -15.88
C LEU A 93 -28.09 -6.86 -14.38
N PRO A 94 -29.07 -7.34 -13.59
CA PRO A 94 -28.83 -7.76 -12.21
C PRO A 94 -27.73 -8.82 -12.07
N ARG A 95 -27.69 -9.80 -12.99
CA ARG A 95 -26.63 -10.83 -13.01
C ARG A 95 -25.26 -10.21 -13.19
N SER A 96 -25.11 -9.27 -14.13
CA SER A 96 -23.84 -8.60 -14.39
C SER A 96 -23.35 -7.78 -13.18
N ILE A 97 -24.27 -7.13 -12.46
CA ILE A 97 -23.96 -6.38 -11.24
C ILE A 97 -23.48 -7.33 -10.13
N LEU A 98 -24.15 -8.46 -9.92
CA LEU A 98 -23.75 -9.48 -8.95
C LEU A 98 -22.40 -10.10 -9.29
N GLU A 99 -22.17 -10.47 -10.55
CA GLU A 99 -20.87 -10.98 -11.01
C GLU A 99 -19.74 -9.97 -10.81
N SER A 100 -20.01 -8.69 -11.12
CA SER A 100 -19.05 -7.60 -10.90
C SER A 100 -18.70 -7.46 -9.41
N ASN A 101 -19.69 -7.45 -8.54
CA ASN A 101 -19.47 -7.37 -7.10
C ASN A 101 -18.68 -8.56 -6.54
N ASN A 102 -18.95 -9.77 -7.04
CA ASN A 102 -18.18 -10.97 -6.65
C ASN A 102 -16.70 -10.84 -7.07
N LYS A 103 -16.44 -10.37 -8.31
CA LYS A 103 -15.08 -10.13 -8.80
C LYS A 103 -14.36 -9.06 -7.97
N ILE A 104 -15.03 -7.95 -7.66
CA ILE A 104 -14.47 -6.88 -6.82
C ILE A 104 -14.18 -7.40 -5.40
N THR A 105 -15.10 -8.17 -4.81
CA THR A 105 -14.92 -8.74 -3.47
C THR A 105 -13.72 -9.68 -3.41
N ALA A 106 -13.58 -10.58 -4.40
CA ALA A 106 -12.40 -11.43 -4.53
C ALA A 106 -11.12 -10.62 -4.71
N HIS A 107 -11.16 -9.58 -5.55
CA HIS A 107 -10.02 -8.70 -5.79
C HIS A 107 -9.58 -7.95 -4.53
N VAL A 108 -10.52 -7.44 -3.72
CA VAL A 108 -10.23 -6.83 -2.41
C VAL A 108 -9.53 -7.82 -1.48
N SER A 109 -9.99 -9.07 -1.44
CA SER A 109 -9.37 -10.13 -0.63
C SER A 109 -7.92 -10.41 -1.08
N ASP A 110 -7.70 -10.53 -2.40
CA ASP A 110 -6.38 -10.77 -2.97
C ASP A 110 -5.42 -9.62 -2.68
N LEU A 111 -5.89 -8.37 -2.81
CA LEU A 111 -5.08 -7.18 -2.53
C LEU A 111 -4.68 -7.10 -1.06
N LYS A 112 -5.59 -7.43 -0.12
CA LYS A 112 -5.27 -7.51 1.31
C LYS A 112 -4.17 -8.53 1.59
N ALA A 113 -4.32 -9.75 1.08
CA ALA A 113 -3.34 -10.82 1.27
C ALA A 113 -1.96 -10.43 0.70
N LYS A 114 -1.95 -9.75 -0.45
CA LYS A 114 -0.71 -9.19 -1.03
C LYS A 114 -0.08 -8.15 -0.12
N LEU A 115 -0.85 -7.20 0.43
CA LEU A 115 -0.34 -6.17 1.35
C LEU A 115 0.19 -6.74 2.65
N ASP A 116 -0.49 -7.73 3.23
CA ASP A 116 -0.06 -8.41 4.46
C ASP A 116 1.34 -9.04 4.30
N THR A 117 1.69 -9.43 3.07
CA THR A 117 3.01 -9.97 2.74
C THR A 117 4.00 -8.87 2.35
N CYS A 118 3.57 -7.91 1.53
CA CYS A 118 4.46 -6.94 0.93
C CYS A 118 4.96 -5.90 1.95
N LEU A 119 4.10 -5.41 2.85
CA LEU A 119 4.45 -4.35 3.79
C LEU A 119 5.57 -4.77 4.74
N PRO A 120 5.49 -5.93 5.44
CA PRO A 120 6.60 -6.39 6.26
C PRO A 120 7.90 -6.59 5.47
N ALA A 121 7.80 -7.09 4.23
CA ALA A 121 8.96 -7.27 3.36
C ALA A 121 9.61 -5.93 2.96
N LEU A 122 8.81 -4.91 2.66
CA LEU A 122 9.30 -3.56 2.38
C LEU A 122 10.00 -2.94 3.59
N TYR A 123 9.41 -3.05 4.78
CA TYR A 123 10.01 -2.48 5.99
C TYR A 123 11.33 -3.17 6.37
N ARG A 124 11.47 -4.48 6.12
CA ARG A 124 12.77 -5.18 6.25
C ARG A 124 13.80 -4.62 5.28
N LYS A 125 13.42 -4.32 4.05
CA LYS A 125 14.34 -3.68 3.08
C LYS A 125 14.74 -2.27 3.49
N TYR A 126 13.83 -1.50 4.09
CA TYR A 126 14.19 -0.21 4.69
C TYR A 126 15.20 -0.36 5.83
N GLU A 127 15.00 -1.35 6.69
CA GLU A 127 15.92 -1.68 7.77
C GLU A 127 17.31 -2.08 7.23
N GLU A 128 17.38 -2.96 6.23
CA GLU A 128 18.62 -3.37 5.57
C GLU A 128 19.39 -2.18 4.99
N VAL A 129 18.70 -1.28 4.28
CA VAL A 129 19.32 -0.04 3.76
C VAL A 129 19.79 0.86 4.90
N ALA A 130 19.01 0.97 5.98
CA ALA A 130 19.38 1.78 7.14
C ALA A 130 20.64 1.25 7.84
N LEU A 131 20.77 -0.07 7.96
CA LEU A 131 21.97 -0.73 8.49
C LEU A 131 23.16 -0.50 7.57
N ALA A 132 23.00 -0.75 6.27
CA ALA A 132 24.07 -0.58 5.28
C ALA A 132 24.56 0.88 5.17
N THR A 133 23.67 1.85 5.37
CA THR A 133 23.99 3.29 5.32
C THR A 133 24.35 3.91 6.67
N GLY A 134 24.28 3.16 7.77
CA GLY A 134 24.56 3.66 9.12
C GLY A 134 23.54 4.70 9.61
N THR A 135 22.27 4.55 9.22
CA THR A 135 21.17 5.45 9.63
C THR A 135 20.11 4.77 10.48
N TYR A 136 20.44 3.65 11.11
CA TYR A 136 19.48 2.83 11.85
C TYR A 136 18.73 3.62 12.93
N ASP A 137 19.42 4.44 13.73
CA ASP A 137 18.76 5.24 14.78
C ASP A 137 17.67 6.16 14.22
N ARG A 138 17.95 6.83 13.11
CA ARG A 138 16.99 7.72 12.44
C ARG A 138 15.85 6.95 11.78
N PHE A 139 16.14 5.77 11.24
CA PHE A 139 15.11 4.87 10.72
C PHE A 139 14.14 4.48 11.83
N ILE A 140 14.63 4.12 13.02
CA ILE A 140 13.79 3.78 14.17
C ILE A 140 12.92 4.98 14.61
N ASP A 141 13.47 6.18 14.63
CA ASP A 141 12.70 7.39 14.97
C ASP A 141 11.56 7.63 13.96
N ILE A 142 11.85 7.50 12.66
CA ILE A 142 10.84 7.62 11.59
C ILE A 142 9.79 6.51 11.70
N ALA A 143 10.21 5.26 11.95
CA ALA A 143 9.29 4.13 12.10
C ALA A 143 8.35 4.29 13.30
N LYS A 144 8.85 4.79 14.43
CA LYS A 144 8.02 5.11 15.61
C LYS A 144 7.00 6.20 15.31
N GLN A 145 7.41 7.24 14.57
CA GLN A 145 6.50 8.31 14.17
C GLN A 145 5.40 7.77 13.25
N ARG A 146 5.78 6.97 12.24
CA ARG A 146 4.83 6.28 11.35
C ARG A 146 3.83 5.44 12.15
N ASP A 147 4.30 4.62 13.09
CA ASP A 147 3.40 3.81 13.92
C ASP A 147 2.44 4.67 14.75
N ALA A 148 2.90 5.81 15.26
CA ALA A 148 2.04 6.75 15.97
C ALA A 148 0.97 7.37 15.04
N ASP A 149 1.37 7.76 13.82
CA ASP A 149 0.49 8.38 12.82
C ASP A 149 -0.53 7.38 12.25
N LEU A 150 -0.18 6.09 12.18
CA LEU A 150 -1.06 5.03 11.71
C LEU A 150 -2.10 4.56 12.73
N ARG A 151 -1.91 4.84 14.03
CA ARG A 151 -2.86 4.41 15.07
C ARG A 151 -4.28 4.91 14.83
N ALA A 152 -4.44 6.19 14.52
CA ALA A 152 -5.77 6.78 14.34
C ALA A 152 -6.51 6.19 13.12
N PRO A 153 -5.91 6.11 11.91
CA PRO A 153 -6.54 5.45 10.77
C PRO A 153 -6.88 3.98 11.03
N TYR A 154 -5.98 3.21 11.65
CA TYR A 154 -6.27 1.80 11.95
C TYR A 154 -7.35 1.62 13.02
N ALA A 155 -7.38 2.48 14.04
CA ALA A 155 -8.45 2.47 15.04
C ALA A 155 -9.80 2.78 14.39
N LYS A 156 -9.87 3.77 13.48
CA LYS A 156 -11.07 4.08 12.70
C LYS A 156 -11.51 2.86 11.88
N ARG A 157 -10.59 2.23 11.14
CA ARG A 157 -10.89 1.04 10.33
C ARG A 157 -11.45 -0.11 11.19
N THR A 158 -10.83 -0.35 12.34
CA THR A 158 -11.24 -1.42 13.26
C THR A 158 -12.64 -1.15 13.81
N ALA A 159 -12.90 0.08 14.28
CA ALA A 159 -14.23 0.48 14.76
C ALA A 159 -15.31 0.33 13.69
N LEU A 160 -15.02 0.66 12.43
CA LEU A 160 -15.95 0.47 11.31
C LEU A 160 -16.28 -1.01 11.07
N LEU A 161 -15.26 -1.88 11.11
CA LEU A 161 -15.45 -3.31 10.94
C LEU A 161 -16.21 -3.94 12.11
N ASP A 162 -15.96 -3.49 13.35
CA ASP A 162 -16.66 -3.94 14.53
C ASP A 162 -18.14 -3.50 14.50
N GLU A 163 -18.40 -2.23 14.16
CA GLU A 163 -19.76 -1.73 13.98
C GLU A 163 -20.49 -2.51 12.89
N ALA A 164 -19.83 -2.76 11.76
CA ALA A 164 -20.38 -3.59 10.69
C ALA A 164 -20.69 -5.01 11.18
N ALA A 165 -19.77 -5.67 11.90
CA ALA A 165 -19.98 -6.99 12.45
C ALA A 165 -21.19 -7.07 13.41
N THR A 166 -21.49 -5.98 14.14
CA THR A 166 -22.69 -5.91 14.99
C THR A 166 -23.99 -5.72 14.20
N LYS A 167 -23.96 -4.92 13.13
CA LYS A 167 -25.13 -4.63 12.29
C LYS A 167 -25.47 -5.79 11.34
N PHE A 168 -24.45 -6.46 10.82
CA PHE A 168 -24.53 -7.49 9.79
C PHE A 168 -24.41 -8.92 10.36
N LYS A 169 -24.94 -9.15 11.57
CA LYS A 169 -24.96 -10.49 12.17
C LYS A 169 -25.77 -11.46 11.29
N PRO A 170 -25.32 -12.72 11.14
CA PRO A 170 -26.07 -13.72 10.36
C PRO A 170 -27.54 -13.87 10.81
N GLU A 171 -27.80 -13.78 12.11
CA GLU A 171 -29.15 -13.84 12.70
C GLU A 171 -30.01 -12.64 12.26
N SER A 172 -29.49 -11.41 12.32
CA SER A 172 -30.25 -10.22 11.88
C SER A 172 -30.47 -10.22 10.37
N MET A 173 -29.51 -10.71 9.59
CA MET A 173 -29.65 -10.88 8.15
C MET A 173 -30.72 -11.91 7.80
N MET A 174 -30.70 -13.08 8.45
CA MET A 174 -31.69 -14.14 8.20
C MET A 174 -33.09 -13.72 8.61
N ASP A 175 -33.23 -12.98 9.72
CA ASP A 175 -34.52 -12.43 10.14
C ASP A 175 -34.99 -11.35 9.17
N THR A 176 -34.09 -10.47 8.69
CA THR A 176 -34.44 -9.50 7.67
C THR A 176 -34.87 -10.19 6.38
N LEU A 177 -34.16 -11.23 5.95
CA LEU A 177 -34.49 -12.00 4.74
C LEU A 177 -35.87 -12.69 4.88
N ARG A 178 -36.12 -13.36 6.01
CA ARG A 178 -37.43 -13.98 6.31
C ARG A 178 -38.55 -12.95 6.33
N GLN A 179 -38.36 -11.84 7.03
CA GLN A 179 -39.37 -10.80 7.11
C GLN A 179 -39.63 -10.16 5.74
N SER A 180 -38.60 -10.02 4.90
CA SER A 180 -38.74 -9.54 3.52
C SER A 180 -39.53 -10.50 2.63
N LEU A 181 -39.39 -11.82 2.83
CA LEU A 181 -40.18 -12.84 2.13
C LEU A 181 -41.66 -12.88 2.57
N THR A 182 -41.99 -12.32 3.73
CA THR A 182 -43.39 -12.24 4.21
C THR A 182 -44.15 -11.01 3.69
N LEU A 183 -43.49 -10.10 2.97
CA LEU A 183 -44.13 -8.91 2.40
C LEU A 183 -44.89 -9.28 1.12
N ASP A 184 -46.12 -8.81 1.00
CA ASP A 184 -46.90 -8.89 -0.24
C ASP A 184 -46.41 -7.84 -1.24
N THR A 185 -45.43 -8.23 -2.06
CA THR A 185 -44.81 -7.39 -3.09
C THR A 185 -45.72 -7.09 -4.28
N ASP A 186 -46.91 -7.70 -4.35
CA ASP A 186 -47.87 -7.42 -5.43
C ASP A 186 -48.63 -6.11 -5.17
N THR A 187 -48.66 -5.66 -3.91
CA THR A 187 -49.26 -4.37 -3.52
C THR A 187 -48.26 -3.21 -3.53
N PRO A 188 -48.68 -1.97 -3.87
CA PRO A 188 -47.84 -0.78 -3.76
C PRO A 188 -47.26 -0.57 -2.34
N ASN A 189 -48.04 -0.89 -1.30
CA ASN A 189 -47.61 -0.76 0.09
C ASN A 189 -46.52 -1.78 0.47
N GLY A 190 -46.65 -3.04 0.03
CA GLY A 190 -45.62 -4.05 0.27
C GLY A 190 -44.33 -3.77 -0.51
N ARG A 191 -44.44 -3.25 -1.74
CA ARG A 191 -43.31 -2.73 -2.52
C ARG A 191 -42.56 -1.60 -1.81
N ALA A 192 -43.29 -0.61 -1.29
CA ALA A 192 -42.70 0.48 -0.52
C ALA A 192 -42.04 0.00 0.77
N ALA A 193 -42.67 -0.93 1.50
CA ALA A 193 -42.10 -1.52 2.71
C ALA A 193 -40.81 -2.32 2.44
N MET A 194 -40.78 -3.07 1.33
CA MET A 194 -39.61 -3.83 0.89
C MET A 194 -38.45 -2.89 0.54
N LYS A 195 -38.73 -1.81 -0.19
CA LYS A 195 -37.75 -0.75 -0.49
C LYS A 195 -37.12 -0.18 0.77
N VAL A 196 -37.94 0.25 1.75
CA VAL A 196 -37.44 0.82 3.01
C VAL A 196 -36.52 -0.18 3.74
N ARG A 197 -36.87 -1.47 3.76
CA ARG A 197 -36.05 -2.50 4.42
C ARG A 197 -34.72 -2.75 3.72
N LEU A 198 -34.72 -2.84 2.39
CA LEU A 198 -33.51 -3.07 1.62
C LEU A 198 -32.56 -1.88 1.70
N HIS A 199 -33.08 -0.65 1.66
CA HIS A 199 -32.27 0.54 1.92
C HIS A 199 -31.70 0.55 3.34
N GLY A 200 -32.48 0.13 4.34
CA GLY A 200 -32.03 0.02 5.73
C GLY A 200 -30.84 -0.93 5.95
N VAL A 201 -30.59 -1.87 5.04
CA VAL A 201 -29.41 -2.77 5.07
C VAL A 201 -28.34 -2.34 4.07
N GLY A 202 -28.76 -1.92 2.88
CA GLY A 202 -27.85 -1.60 1.78
C GLY A 202 -27.15 -0.27 1.92
N GLU A 203 -27.83 0.79 2.36
CA GLU A 203 -27.19 2.11 2.54
C GLU A 203 -26.03 2.04 3.55
N PRO A 204 -26.18 1.38 4.72
CA PRO A 204 -25.05 1.14 5.62
C PRO A 204 -23.89 0.37 4.98
N ALA A 205 -24.16 -0.56 4.06
CA ALA A 205 -23.10 -1.29 3.36
C ALA A 205 -22.35 -0.38 2.37
N VAL A 206 -23.07 0.45 1.60
CA VAL A 206 -22.48 1.46 0.72
C VAL A 206 -21.57 2.39 1.52
N ASP A 207 -22.07 2.91 2.63
CA ASP A 207 -21.33 3.82 3.51
C ASP A 207 -20.10 3.15 4.14
N LEU A 208 -20.23 1.89 4.58
CA LEU A 208 -19.12 1.13 5.13
C LEU A 208 -17.95 1.06 4.15
N TYR A 209 -18.18 0.62 2.92
CA TYR A 209 -17.12 0.48 1.93
C TYR A 209 -16.54 1.84 1.50
N MET A 210 -17.35 2.89 1.46
CA MET A 210 -16.86 4.25 1.23
C MET A 210 -15.93 4.71 2.35
N GLN A 211 -16.31 4.46 3.61
CA GLN A 211 -15.49 4.80 4.77
C GLN A 211 -14.21 3.95 4.86
N LEU A 212 -14.26 2.69 4.44
CA LEU A 212 -13.06 1.86 4.29
C LEU A 212 -12.11 2.44 3.24
N ALA A 213 -12.62 2.85 2.08
CA ALA A 213 -11.81 3.51 1.05
C ALA A 213 -11.13 4.78 1.58
N GLN A 214 -11.87 5.64 2.31
CA GLN A 214 -11.31 6.82 2.95
C GLN A 214 -10.25 6.48 4.01
N SER A 215 -10.45 5.39 4.75
CA SER A 215 -9.47 4.92 5.74
C SER A 215 -8.19 4.44 5.07
N GLU A 216 -8.29 3.67 3.98
CA GLU A 216 -7.11 3.24 3.20
C GLU A 216 -6.39 4.43 2.57
N GLN A 217 -7.13 5.45 2.12
CA GLN A 217 -6.51 6.69 1.63
C GLN A 217 -5.68 7.40 2.71
N ALA A 218 -6.19 7.45 3.94
CA ALA A 218 -5.47 8.05 5.06
C ALA A 218 -4.22 7.25 5.42
N ILE A 219 -4.31 5.91 5.42
CA ILE A 219 -3.16 5.01 5.64
C ILE A 219 -2.10 5.22 4.55
N LEU A 220 -2.51 5.17 3.28
CA LEU A 220 -1.62 5.35 2.13
C LEU A 220 -0.87 6.69 2.20
N LYS A 221 -1.54 7.76 2.65
CA LYS A 221 -0.89 9.06 2.82
C LYS A 221 0.23 9.02 3.86
N VAL A 222 -0.03 8.47 5.05
CA VAL A 222 0.99 8.34 6.11
C VAL A 222 2.18 7.50 5.63
N GLU A 223 1.87 6.41 4.94
CA GLU A 223 2.86 5.52 4.36
C GLU A 223 3.72 6.20 3.27
N GLN A 224 3.11 6.99 2.38
CA GLN A 224 3.84 7.79 1.38
C GLN A 224 4.71 8.88 2.02
N ASP A 225 4.21 9.57 3.04
CA ASP A 225 4.97 10.58 3.77
C ASP A 225 6.17 9.95 4.49
N THR A 226 6.00 8.74 5.01
CA THR A 226 7.08 7.93 5.62
C THR A 226 8.11 7.49 4.59
N ASP A 227 7.67 7.01 3.42
CA ASP A 227 8.54 6.63 2.31
C ASP A 227 9.43 7.81 1.90
N VAL A 228 8.85 9.00 1.73
CA VAL A 228 9.59 10.21 1.35
C VAL A 228 10.70 10.52 2.37
N GLN A 229 10.41 10.41 3.66
CA GLN A 229 11.39 10.63 4.73
C GLN A 229 12.52 9.60 4.68
N LEU A 230 12.19 8.31 4.57
CA LEU A 230 13.17 7.22 4.53
C LEU A 230 14.05 7.29 3.28
N ILE A 231 13.45 7.46 2.11
CA ILE A 231 14.16 7.59 0.84
C ILE A 231 15.07 8.83 0.85
N GLY A 232 14.58 9.97 1.37
CA GLY A 232 15.38 11.17 1.53
C GLY A 232 16.58 10.97 2.47
N LEU A 233 16.37 10.26 3.59
CA LEU A 233 17.41 9.89 4.54
C LEU A 233 18.49 9.03 3.87
N PHE A 234 18.11 7.97 3.17
CA PHE A 234 19.03 7.04 2.52
C PHE A 234 19.77 7.70 1.36
N ALA A 235 19.08 8.41 0.48
CA ALA A 235 19.69 9.11 -0.65
C ALA A 235 20.75 10.12 -0.20
N LYS A 236 20.49 10.85 0.89
CA LYS A 236 21.47 11.79 1.47
C LYS A 236 22.75 11.10 1.92
N GLN A 237 22.66 9.91 2.53
CA GLN A 237 23.85 9.18 2.96
C GLN A 237 24.59 8.51 1.82
N VAL A 238 23.86 7.92 0.86
CA VAL A 238 24.46 7.40 -0.37
C VAL A 238 25.28 8.51 -1.03
N ASN A 239 24.69 9.68 -1.26
CA ASN A 239 25.38 10.83 -1.86
C ASN A 239 26.60 11.30 -1.03
N ARG A 240 26.48 11.34 0.32
CA ARG A 240 27.61 11.69 1.20
C ARG A 240 28.77 10.70 1.08
N ARG A 241 28.49 9.39 1.02
CA ARG A 241 29.51 8.36 0.79
C ARG A 241 30.19 8.58 -0.56
N TYR A 242 29.40 8.82 -1.62
CA TYR A 242 29.92 9.13 -2.95
C TYR A 242 30.88 10.33 -2.95
N LYS A 243 30.51 11.43 -2.28
CA LYS A 243 31.34 12.65 -2.18
C LYS A 243 32.57 12.48 -1.29
N ARG A 244 32.47 11.76 -0.16
CA ARG A 244 33.59 11.56 0.76
C ARG A 244 34.73 10.78 0.12
N GLY A 245 34.48 9.70 -0.61
CA GLY A 245 35.62 9.02 -1.26
C GLY A 245 36.19 9.78 -2.45
N LEU A 246 35.44 10.70 -3.09
CA LEU A 246 36.03 11.63 -4.05
C LEU A 246 37.00 12.61 -3.35
N LEU A 247 36.61 13.14 -2.20
CA LEU A 247 37.44 14.07 -1.43
C LEU A 247 38.62 13.39 -0.74
N SER A 248 38.47 12.18 -0.19
CA SER A 248 39.59 11.44 0.43
C SER A 248 40.62 10.97 -0.60
N VAL A 249 40.21 10.76 -1.85
CA VAL A 249 41.12 10.46 -2.97
C VAL A 249 41.85 11.71 -3.46
N LEU A 250 41.20 12.88 -3.43
CA LEU A 250 41.82 14.15 -3.85
C LEU A 250 42.65 14.82 -2.75
N TRP A 251 42.37 14.52 -1.47
CA TRP A 251 43.04 15.14 -0.32
C TRP A 251 43.18 14.16 0.86
N PRO A 252 44.16 13.26 0.85
CA PRO A 252 44.29 12.19 1.85
C PRO A 252 44.75 12.65 3.25
N TRP A 253 44.83 13.96 3.52
CA TRP A 253 45.33 14.56 4.77
C TRP A 253 44.32 15.46 5.49
N SER A 254 43.01 15.20 5.36
CA SER A 254 41.96 15.89 6.13
C SER A 254 40.93 14.93 6.70
#